data_AF-A0A933S922-F1
#
_entry.id   AF-A0A933S922-F1
#
_cell.length_a   1.000
_cell.length_b   1.000
_cell.length_c   1.000
_cell.angle_alpha   90.00
_cell.angle_beta   90.00
_cell.angle_gamma   90.00
#
_symmetry.space_group_name_H-M   'P 1'
#
loop_
_entity.id
_entity.type
_entity.pdbx_description
1 polymer ?
#
loop_
_entity_poly.entity_id
_entity_poly.type
_entity_poly.pdbx_seq_one_letter_code
_entity_poly.pdbx_strand_id
1 'polypeptide(L)'
;MKKRKAVFKLTNDEQKFESEIERGEWKAIPKHESNRIHQEMAAASRNKDARVNLRLNPEDVSKIRDKAAREGIPYQTLIASILHKYATDQFLDEKAVRTAVHQIGSKKF
;
A
#
# COMPACT_ATOMS: atom_id res chain seq x y z
N MET A 1 -7.51 -10.76 -28.98
CA MET A 1 -7.79 -11.21 -27.58
C MET A 1 -8.50 -10.07 -26.84
N LYS A 2 -9.71 -10.31 -26.32
CA LYS A 2 -10.54 -9.29 -25.65
C LYS A 2 -9.92 -8.91 -24.28
N LYS A 3 -9.42 -7.69 -24.12
CA LYS A 3 -9.01 -7.17 -22.80
C LYS A 3 -10.26 -6.84 -21.98
N ARG A 4 -10.42 -7.48 -20.82
CA ARG A 4 -11.44 -7.13 -19.82
C ARG A 4 -11.14 -5.72 -19.29
N LYS A 5 -12.07 -4.77 -19.48
CA LYS A 5 -11.98 -3.43 -18.86
C LYS A 5 -12.13 -3.59 -17.35
N ALA A 6 -11.05 -3.39 -16.60
CA ALA A 6 -11.12 -3.18 -15.17
C ALA A 6 -11.65 -1.76 -14.91
N VAL A 7 -12.64 -1.64 -14.03
CA VAL A 7 -13.28 -0.38 -13.64
C VAL A 7 -12.40 0.30 -12.57
N PHE A 8 -11.26 0.83 -12.99
CA PHE A 8 -10.47 1.76 -12.19
C PHE A 8 -10.33 3.05 -13.00
N LYS A 9 -10.89 4.14 -12.48
CA LYS A 9 -10.67 5.47 -13.07
C LYS A 9 -9.31 5.93 -12.57
N LEU A 10 -8.29 5.73 -13.41
CA LEU A 10 -6.95 6.24 -13.15
C LEU A 10 -7.04 7.73 -12.87
N THR A 11 -6.36 8.16 -11.82
CA THR A 11 -6.15 9.58 -11.54
C THR A 11 -5.32 10.18 -12.68
N ASN A 12 -5.43 11.49 -12.94
CA ASN A 12 -4.72 12.12 -14.06
C ASN A 12 -3.21 11.83 -14.05
N ASP A 13 -2.61 11.74 -12.85
CA ASP A 13 -1.20 11.40 -12.68
C ASP A 13 -0.89 9.95 -13.04
N GLU A 14 -1.72 9.00 -12.61
CA GLU A 14 -1.55 7.57 -12.92
C GLU A 14 -1.70 7.30 -14.41
N GLN A 15 -2.64 7.99 -15.06
CA GLN A 15 -2.87 7.91 -16.50
C GLN A 15 -1.71 8.50 -17.30
N LYS A 16 -1.08 9.56 -16.77
CA LYS A 16 0.14 10.16 -17.31
C LYS A 16 1.31 9.18 -17.22
N PHE A 17 1.52 8.55 -16.05
CA PHE A 17 2.58 7.57 -15.87
C PHE A 17 2.40 6.34 -16.77
N GLU A 18 1.19 5.80 -16.87
CA GLU A 18 0.91 4.67 -17.77
C GLU A 18 1.25 5.01 -19.22
N SER A 19 0.86 6.20 -19.67
CA SER A 19 1.15 6.67 -21.02
C SER A 19 2.66 6.89 -21.25
N GLU A 20 3.39 7.39 -20.25
CA GLU A 20 4.86 7.57 -20.33
C GLU A 20 5.62 6.24 -20.33
N ILE A 21 5.12 5.23 -19.59
CA ILE A 21 5.66 3.86 -19.57
C ILE A 21 5.43 3.18 -20.93
N GLU A 22 4.23 3.29 -21.50
CA GLU A 22 3.91 2.73 -22.82
C GLU A 22 4.73 3.39 -23.94
N ARG A 23 5.07 4.68 -23.80
CA ARG A 23 5.96 5.40 -24.73
C ARG A 23 7.45 5.05 -24.56
N GLY A 24 7.81 4.26 -23.54
CA GLY A 24 9.20 3.86 -23.30
C GLY A 24 10.11 5.02 -22.88
N GLU A 25 9.54 6.10 -22.35
CA GLU A 25 10.28 7.31 -21.93
C GLU A 25 11.09 7.07 -20.64
N TRP A 26 10.74 6.03 -19.89
CA TRP A 26 11.37 5.67 -18.63
C TRP A 26 12.64 4.86 -18.88
N LYS A 27 13.79 5.43 -18.54
CA LYS A 27 15.09 4.75 -18.61
C LYS A 27 15.46 4.18 -17.26
N ALA A 28 16.00 2.95 -17.26
CA ALA A 28 16.55 2.35 -16.05
C ALA A 28 17.70 3.22 -15.53
N ILE A 29 17.57 3.68 -14.29
CA ILE A 29 18.62 4.42 -13.60
C ILE A 29 19.85 3.53 -13.44
N PRO A 30 21.08 4.07 -13.62
CA PRO A 30 22.29 3.33 -13.37
C PRO A 30 22.32 2.72 -11.96
N LYS A 31 22.86 1.50 -11.83
CA LYS A 31 22.84 0.72 -10.58
C LYS A 31 23.39 1.48 -9.36
N HIS A 32 24.37 2.38 -9.56
CA HIS A 32 24.95 3.20 -8.49
C HIS A 32 23.98 4.28 -7.99
N GLU A 33 23.24 4.91 -8.90
CA GLU A 33 22.25 5.94 -8.58
C GLU A 33 20.98 5.33 -8.00
N SER A 34 20.58 4.16 -8.50
CA SER A 34 19.55 3.33 -7.88
C SER A 34 19.91 2.99 -6.43
N ASN A 35 21.14 2.54 -6.16
CA ASN A 35 21.58 2.27 -4.80
C ASN A 35 21.55 3.53 -3.91
N ARG A 36 21.92 4.69 -4.42
CA ARG A 36 21.86 5.96 -3.69
C ARG A 36 20.41 6.32 -3.33
N ILE A 37 19.48 6.23 -4.27
CA ILE A 37 18.06 6.49 -4.05
C ILE A 37 17.48 5.49 -3.03
N HIS A 38 17.82 4.21 -3.13
CA HIS A 38 17.42 3.21 -2.15
C HIS A 38 18.00 3.48 -0.75
N GLN A 39 19.26 3.94 -0.68
CA GLN A 39 19.89 4.34 0.57
C GLN A 39 19.24 5.59 1.16
N GLU A 40 18.89 6.58 0.34
CA GLU A 40 18.19 7.80 0.76
C GLU A 40 16.76 7.50 1.23
N MET A 41 16.01 6.65 0.51
CA MET A 41 14.70 6.18 0.97
C MET A 41 14.80 5.37 2.27
N ALA A 42 15.82 4.51 2.38
CA ALA A 42 16.09 3.76 3.61
C ALA A 42 16.52 4.67 4.76
N ALA A 43 17.30 5.72 4.49
CA ALA A 43 17.75 6.71 5.48
C ALA A 43 16.60 7.61 5.94
N ALA A 44 15.75 8.08 5.02
CA ALA A 44 14.54 8.81 5.35
C ALA A 44 13.56 7.96 6.19
N SER A 45 13.53 6.65 5.93
CA SER A 45 12.75 5.68 6.73
C SER A 45 13.41 5.29 8.06
N ARG A 46 14.69 5.65 8.29
CA ARG A 46 15.48 5.25 9.47
C ARG A 46 15.29 6.14 10.69
N ASN A 47 14.79 7.36 10.54
CA ASN A 47 14.48 8.24 11.67
C ASN A 47 13.16 7.81 12.34
N LYS A 48 13.12 6.58 12.85
CA LYS A 48 12.06 6.04 13.71
C LYS A 48 12.38 6.35 15.17
N ASP A 49 12.52 7.63 15.50
CA ASP A 49 12.88 8.04 16.87
C ASP A 49 11.68 8.02 17.83
N ALA A 50 10.46 7.90 17.32
CA ALA A 50 9.26 7.71 18.14
C ALA A 50 9.08 6.24 18.53
N ARG A 51 9.26 5.93 19.81
CA ARG A 51 8.96 4.60 20.39
C ARG A 51 7.56 4.58 21.00
N VAL A 52 6.77 3.55 20.68
CA VAL A 52 5.42 3.35 21.23
C VAL A 52 5.37 1.98 21.90
N ASN A 53 4.94 1.92 23.16
CA ASN A 53 4.65 0.68 23.87
C ASN A 53 3.14 0.42 23.84
N LEU A 54 2.71 -0.71 23.28
CA LEU A 54 1.29 -1.05 23.14
C LEU A 54 1.01 -2.41 23.82
N ARG A 55 -0.06 -2.46 24.61
CA ARG A 55 -0.61 -3.72 25.14
C ARG A 55 -1.74 -4.18 24.23
N LEU A 56 -1.70 -5.44 23.82
CA LEU A 56 -2.70 -6.06 22.95
C LEU A 56 -3.16 -7.38 23.57
N ASN A 57 -4.38 -7.79 23.22
CA ASN A 57 -4.88 -9.12 23.54
C ASN A 57 -4.02 -10.18 22.82
N PRO A 58 -3.58 -11.27 23.49
CA PRO A 58 -2.81 -12.34 22.86
C PRO A 58 -3.43 -12.91 21.58
N GLU A 59 -4.76 -13.00 21.53
CA GLU A 59 -5.48 -13.50 20.35
C GLU A 59 -5.27 -12.58 19.13
N ASP A 60 -5.32 -11.27 19.31
CA ASP A 60 -5.09 -10.29 18.24
C ASP A 60 -3.64 -10.32 17.76
N VAL A 61 -2.69 -10.47 18.68
CA VAL A 61 -1.26 -10.63 18.34
C VAL A 61 -1.05 -11.86 17.46
N SER A 62 -1.74 -12.98 17.75
CA SER A 62 -1.69 -14.18 16.91
C SER A 62 -2.21 -13.90 15.50
N LYS A 63 -3.41 -13.31 15.38
CA LYS A 63 -4.00 -12.97 14.08
C LYS A 63 -3.12 -12.05 13.24
N ILE A 64 -2.47 -11.07 13.89
CA ILE A 64 -1.54 -10.15 13.23
C ILE A 64 -0.31 -10.90 12.73
N ARG A 65 0.26 -11.82 13.53
CA ARG A 65 1.40 -12.65 13.09
C ARG A 65 1.04 -13.52 11.90
N ASP A 66 -0.13 -14.16 11.90
CA ASP A 66 -0.59 -14.99 10.79
C ASP A 66 -0.77 -14.18 9.51
N LYS A 67 -1.27 -12.93 9.63
CA LYS A 67 -1.41 -12.03 8.49
C LYS A 67 -0.06 -11.55 7.97
N ALA A 68 0.86 -11.19 8.86
CA ALA A 68 2.21 -10.77 8.50
C ALA A 68 3.00 -11.90 7.82
N ALA A 69 2.85 -13.15 8.30
CA ALA A 69 3.46 -14.32 7.70
C ALA A 69 2.94 -14.57 6.27
N ARG A 70 1.63 -14.43 6.03
CA ARG A 70 1.04 -14.52 4.69
C ARG A 70 1.54 -13.44 3.74
N GLU A 71 1.80 -12.24 4.25
CA GLU A 71 2.37 -11.11 3.49
C GLU A 71 3.90 -11.19 3.36
N GLY A 72 4.55 -12.16 4.02
CA GLY A 72 6.01 -12.33 3.98
C GLY A 72 6.80 -11.24 4.72
N ILE A 73 6.16 -10.53 5.65
CA ILE A 73 6.77 -9.41 6.38
C ILE A 73 6.76 -9.65 7.90
N PRO A 74 7.68 -9.03 8.67
CA PRO A 74 7.64 -9.09 10.13
C PRO A 74 6.34 -8.48 10.69
N TYR A 75 5.78 -9.08 11.74
CA TYR A 75 4.53 -8.60 12.35
C TYR A 75 4.64 -7.15 12.87
N GLN A 76 5.82 -6.75 13.35
CA GLN A 76 6.10 -5.37 13.77
C GLN A 76 6.04 -4.40 12.59
N THR A 77 6.53 -4.81 11.42
CA THR A 77 6.46 -4.03 10.18
C THR A 77 5.01 -3.88 9.72
N LEU A 78 4.21 -4.94 9.81
CA LEU A 78 2.77 -4.87 9.52
C LEU A 78 2.05 -3.89 10.46
N ILE A 79 2.30 -3.97 11.78
CA ILE A 79 1.72 -3.05 12.76
C ILE A 79 2.10 -1.60 12.44
N ALA A 80 3.39 -1.33 12.17
CA ALA A 80 3.86 0.01 11.82
C ALA A 80 3.21 0.51 10.52
N SER A 81 3.08 -0.34 9.50
CA SER A 81 2.39 0.03 8.25
C SER A 81 0.92 0.36 8.47
N ILE A 82 0.22 -0.38 9.33
CA ILE A 82 -1.20 -0.12 9.63
C ILE A 82 -1.34 1.22 10.34
N LEU A 83 -0.52 1.47 11.36
CA LEU A 83 -0.54 2.74 12.10
C LEU A 83 -0.22 3.93 11.19
N HIS A 84 0.76 3.78 10.30
CA HIS A 84 1.08 4.82 9.32
C HIS A 84 -0.11 5.10 8.40
N LYS A 85 -0.69 4.06 7.77
CA LYS A 85 -1.86 4.21 6.89
C LYS A 85 -3.05 4.82 7.62
N TYR A 86 -3.23 4.47 8.89
CA TYR A 86 -4.28 5.06 9.73
C TYR A 86 -4.03 6.54 10.00
N ALA A 87 -2.79 6.93 10.33
CA ALA A 87 -2.43 8.32 10.58
C ALA A 87 -2.45 9.21 9.31
N THR A 88 -2.31 8.62 8.12
CA THR A 88 -2.33 9.34 6.84
C THR A 88 -3.68 9.24 6.12
N ASP A 89 -4.76 8.81 6.79
CA ASP A 89 -6.10 8.61 6.23
C ASP A 89 -6.17 7.67 5.00
N GLN A 90 -5.18 6.78 4.86
CA GLN A 90 -5.08 5.79 3.79
C GLN A 90 -5.59 4.41 4.23
N PHE A 91 -6.01 4.26 5.47
CA PHE A 91 -6.53 2.99 5.99
C PHE A 91 -7.98 2.78 5.53
N LEU A 92 -8.15 1.93 4.52
CA LEU A 92 -9.46 1.54 4.01
C LEU A 92 -9.93 0.25 4.70
N ASP A 93 -11.10 0.31 5.35
CA ASP A 93 -11.77 -0.89 5.84
C ASP A 93 -12.39 -1.63 4.65
N GLU A 94 -11.84 -2.81 4.34
CA GLU A 94 -12.29 -3.67 3.26
C GLU A 94 -13.79 -4.03 3.38
N LYS A 95 -14.32 -4.17 4.60
CA LYS A 95 -15.75 -4.43 4.82
C LYS A 95 -16.59 -3.22 4.46
N ALA A 96 -16.16 -2.02 4.88
CA ALA A 96 -16.84 -0.77 4.55
C ALA A 96 -16.86 -0.55 3.02
N VAL A 97 -15.73 -0.80 2.34
CA VAL A 97 -15.63 -0.73 0.87
C VAL A 97 -16.57 -1.74 0.21
N ARG A 98 -16.60 -3.00 0.67
CA ARG A 98 -17.50 -4.04 0.12
C ARG A 98 -18.97 -3.68 0.29
N THR A 99 -19.35 -3.13 1.44
CA THR A 99 -20.73 -2.67 1.69
C THR A 99 -21.08 -1.47 0.82
N ALA A 100 -20.18 -0.49 0.68
CA ALA A 100 -20.37 0.65 -0.20
C ALA A 100 -20.49 0.22 -1.67
N VAL A 101 -19.64 -0.70 -2.12
CA VAL A 101 -19.72 -1.29 -3.47
C VAL A 101 -21.03 -2.04 -3.67
N HIS A 102 -21.48 -2.81 -2.68
CA HIS A 102 -22.78 -3.50 -2.74
C HIS A 102 -23.96 -2.52 -2.78
N GLN A 103 -23.93 -1.45 -1.97
CA GLN A 103 -24.97 -0.41 -1.96
C GLN A 103 -25.02 0.38 -3.26
N ILE A 104 -23.87 0.73 -3.84
CA ILE A 104 -23.76 1.38 -5.16
C ILE A 104 -24.23 0.44 -6.27
N GLY A 105 -23.92 -0.86 -6.16
CA GLY A 105 -24.39 -1.90 -7.08
C GLY A 105 -25.89 -2.15 -7.00
N SER A 106 -26.49 -2.07 -5.81
CA SER A 106 -27.93 -2.22 -5.59
C SER A 106 -28.75 -0.97 -5.93
N LYS A 107 -28.10 0.19 -6.14
CA LYS A 107 -28.73 1.46 -6.53
C LYS A 107 -28.71 1.73 -8.05
N LYS A 108 -28.36 0.75 -8.88
CA LYS A 108 -28.49 0.86 -10.35
C LYS A 108 -29.85 0.30 -10.80
N PHE A 109 -30.74 1.24 -11.13
CA PHE A 109 -32.01 1.13 -11.89
C PHE A 109 -32.96 -0.01 -11.49
#